data_AF-A0A2G9ZND6-F1
#
_entry.id   AF-A0A2G9ZND6-F1
#
_cell.length_a   1.000
_cell.length_b   1.000
_cell.length_c   1.000
_cell.angle_alpha   90.00
_cell.angle_beta   90.00
_cell.angle_gamma   90.00
#
_symmetry.space_group_name_H-M   'P 1'
#
loop_
_entity.id
_entity.type
_entity.pdbx_description
1 polymer ?
#
loop_
_entity_poly.entity_id
_entity_poly.type
_entity_poly.pdbx_seq_one_letter_code
_entity_poly.pdbx_strand_id
1 'polypeptide(L)'
;MRQMQKEKEEFFRYALADFLGDILPIYDNLKISVASLTEEEQASPWVIGVKHVLKQFKDILEVRRVEEIKTVGEAFDHTTMEALEGEGEVVEREVKAGYKLNGKVISPAKVIVKK
;
A
#
# COMPACT_ATOMS: atom_id res chain seq x y z
N MET A 1 21.81 27.78 -1.78
CA MET A 1 21.32 27.20 -0.51
C MET A 1 19.91 26.61 -0.63
N ARG A 2 18.86 27.40 -0.94
CA ARG A 2 17.47 26.91 -1.03
C ARG A 2 17.23 25.84 -2.11
N GLN A 3 17.88 25.96 -3.27
CA GLN A 3 17.80 24.97 -4.35
C GLN A 3 18.45 23.63 -3.95
N MET A 4 19.66 23.68 -3.40
CA MET A 4 20.37 22.50 -2.91
C MET A 4 19.62 21.76 -1.79
N GLN A 5 18.89 22.48 -0.92
CA GLN A 5 18.02 21.86 0.08
C GLN A 5 16.85 21.12 -0.56
N LYS A 6 16.18 21.73 -1.56
CA LYS A 6 15.11 21.07 -2.29
C LYS A 6 15.59 19.81 -2.98
N GLU A 7 16.66 19.89 -3.76
CA GLU A 7 17.23 18.72 -4.47
C GLU A 7 17.57 17.58 -3.51
N LYS A 8 18.13 17.91 -2.34
CA LYS A 8 18.41 16.95 -1.29
C LYS A 8 17.13 16.30 -0.76
N GLU A 9 16.08 17.07 -0.46
CA GLU A 9 14.78 16.54 -0.02
C GLU A 9 14.13 15.64 -1.08
N GLU A 10 14.21 16.02 -2.36
CA GLU A 10 13.67 15.21 -3.45
C GLU A 10 14.43 13.90 -3.61
N PHE A 11 15.75 13.94 -3.54
CA PHE A 11 16.59 12.75 -3.55
C PHE A 11 16.27 11.81 -2.38
N PHE A 12 16.14 12.34 -1.15
CA PHE A 12 15.75 11.52 0.00
C PHE A 12 14.38 10.88 -0.18
N ARG A 13 13.41 11.63 -0.71
CA ARG A 13 12.07 11.12 -0.97
C ARG A 13 12.10 10.03 -2.04
N TYR A 14 12.88 10.21 -3.10
CA TYR A 14 13.06 9.22 -4.15
C TYR A 14 13.68 7.93 -3.59
N ALA A 15 14.82 8.04 -2.88
CA ALA A 15 15.50 6.88 -2.31
C ALA A 15 14.62 6.12 -1.29
N LEU A 16 13.82 6.84 -0.50
CA LEU A 16 12.87 6.20 0.42
C LEU A 16 11.72 5.53 -0.33
N ALA A 17 11.19 6.16 -1.39
CA ALA A 17 10.13 5.56 -2.21
C ALA A 17 10.61 4.29 -2.92
N ASP A 18 11.84 4.30 -3.44
CA ASP A 18 12.49 3.14 -4.07
C ASP A 18 12.63 1.97 -3.09
N PHE A 19 13.20 2.23 -1.90
CA PHE A 19 13.30 1.22 -0.83
C PHE A 19 11.93 0.70 -0.37
N LEU A 20 10.92 1.58 -0.23
CA LEU A 20 9.56 1.18 0.09
C LEU A 20 8.94 0.33 -1.03
N GLY A 21 9.30 0.57 -2.28
CA GLY A 21 8.88 -0.22 -3.43
C GLY A 21 9.27 -1.70 -3.33
N ASP A 22 10.41 -2.01 -2.71
CA ASP A 22 10.86 -3.39 -2.47
C ASP A 22 10.20 -4.02 -1.23
N ILE A 23 9.96 -3.22 -0.19
CA ILE A 23 9.51 -3.71 1.12
C ILE A 23 7.99 -3.86 1.21
N LEU A 24 7.22 -2.93 0.65
CA LEU A 24 5.75 -2.95 0.72
C LEU A 24 5.11 -4.20 0.09
N PRO A 25 5.59 -4.73 -1.06
CA PRO A 25 5.09 -5.99 -1.61
C PRO A 25 5.25 -7.18 -0.66
N ILE A 26 6.29 -7.21 0.17
CA ILE A 26 6.49 -8.27 1.16
C ILE A 26 5.42 -8.17 2.25
N TYR A 27 5.17 -6.95 2.74
CA TYR A 27 4.11 -6.66 3.70
C TYR A 27 2.73 -7.06 3.17
N ASP A 28 2.42 -6.74 1.91
CA ASP A 28 1.16 -7.10 1.27
C ASP A 28 1.01 -8.60 1.10
N ASN A 29 2.06 -9.29 0.67
CA ASN A 29 2.02 -10.75 0.57
C ASN A 29 1.78 -11.40 1.93
N LEU A 30 2.37 -10.89 3.02
CA LEU A 30 2.06 -11.37 4.37
C LEU A 30 0.59 -11.10 4.75
N LYS A 31 0.07 -9.90 4.46
CA LYS A 31 -1.35 -9.57 4.71
C LYS A 31 -2.28 -10.56 4.01
N ILE A 32 -2.07 -10.76 2.70
CA ILE A 32 -2.87 -11.67 1.87
C ILE A 32 -2.76 -13.11 2.39
N SER A 33 -1.54 -13.56 2.72
CA SER A 33 -1.32 -14.91 3.24
C SER A 33 -2.11 -15.16 4.52
N VAL A 34 -2.07 -14.22 5.46
CA VAL A 34 -2.82 -14.33 6.72
C VAL A 34 -4.32 -14.24 6.50
N ALA A 35 -4.78 -13.38 5.58
CA ALA A 35 -6.20 -13.22 5.27
C ALA A 35 -6.81 -14.43 4.53
N SER A 36 -5.97 -15.23 3.85
CA SER A 36 -6.39 -16.42 3.10
C SER A 36 -6.54 -17.68 3.97
N LEU A 37 -6.10 -17.62 5.22
CA LEU A 37 -6.24 -18.72 6.18
C LEU A 37 -7.69 -18.92 6.61
N THR A 38 -8.06 -20.17 6.88
CA THR A 38 -9.36 -20.52 7.48
C THR A 38 -9.51 -19.92 8.88
N GLU A 39 -10.74 -19.82 9.39
CA GLU A 39 -11.00 -19.29 10.74
C GLU A 39 -10.25 -20.08 11.83
N GLU A 40 -10.17 -21.41 11.69
CA GLU A 40 -9.45 -22.28 12.62
C GLU A 40 -7.94 -22.00 12.62
N GLU A 41 -7.32 -21.92 11.44
CA GLU A 41 -5.90 -21.57 11.31
C GLU A 41 -5.61 -20.17 11.87
N GLN A 42 -6.50 -19.22 11.61
CA GLN A 42 -6.40 -17.86 12.10
C GLN A 42 -6.45 -17.71 13.62
N ALA A 43 -7.04 -18.69 14.31
CA ALA A 43 -7.11 -18.75 15.78
C ALA A 43 -5.86 -19.39 16.41
N SER A 44 -4.98 -19.99 15.60
CA SER A 44 -3.76 -20.63 16.12
C SER A 44 -2.80 -19.60 16.77
N PRO A 45 -2.13 -19.94 17.89
CA PRO A 45 -1.27 -18.99 18.61
C PRO A 45 -0.16 -18.37 17.77
N TRP A 46 0.41 -19.13 16.83
CA TRP A 46 1.48 -18.62 15.96
C TRP A 46 0.95 -17.62 14.93
N VAL A 47 -0.24 -17.82 14.36
CA VAL A 47 -0.86 -16.85 13.44
C VAL A 47 -1.24 -15.57 14.17
N ILE A 48 -1.70 -15.66 15.42
CA ILE A 48 -1.92 -14.47 16.27
C ILE A 48 -0.61 -13.68 16.44
N GLY A 49 0.51 -14.37 16.67
CA GLY A 49 1.84 -13.76 16.69
C GLY A 49 2.19 -13.04 15.38
N VAL A 50 1.93 -13.66 14.23
CA VAL A 50 2.16 -13.04 12.90
C VAL A 50 1.24 -11.82 12.70
N LYS A 51 -0.02 -11.89 13.12
CA LYS A 51 -0.96 -10.74 13.09
C LYS A 51 -0.44 -9.58 13.94
N HIS A 52 0.18 -9.84 15.09
CA HIS A 52 0.84 -8.79 15.88
C HIS A 52 2.02 -8.15 15.14
N VAL A 53 2.85 -8.94 14.46
CA VAL A 53 3.95 -8.42 13.64
C VAL A 53 3.42 -7.57 12.48
N LEU A 54 2.37 -8.03 11.79
CA LEU A 54 1.69 -7.27 10.75
C LEU A 54 1.16 -5.93 11.28
N LYS A 55 0.59 -5.92 12.49
CA LYS A 55 0.15 -4.68 13.14
C LYS A 55 1.32 -3.75 13.42
N GLN A 56 2.42 -4.24 14.00
CA GLN A 56 3.61 -3.43 14.27
C GLN A 56 4.19 -2.84 12.97
N PHE A 57 4.21 -3.63 11.90
CA PHE A 57 4.64 -3.16 10.59
C PHE A 57 3.76 -2.00 10.11
N LYS A 58 2.43 -2.16 10.19
CA LYS A 58 1.47 -1.11 9.86
C LYS A 58 1.69 0.16 10.69
N ASP A 59 1.82 0.01 12.01
CA ASP A 59 2.04 1.10 12.95
C ASP A 59 3.32 1.90 12.56
N ILE A 60 4.39 1.21 12.13
CA ILE A 60 5.62 1.85 11.66
C ILE A 60 5.39 2.64 10.36
N LEU A 61 4.66 2.07 9.40
CA LEU A 61 4.32 2.76 8.14
C LEU A 61 3.54 4.05 8.44
N GLU A 62 2.54 3.99 9.32
CA GLU A 62 1.74 5.16 9.74
C GLU A 62 2.60 6.25 10.40
N VAL A 63 3.49 5.86 11.34
CA VAL A 63 4.44 6.81 11.98
C VAL A 63 5.35 7.47 10.94
N ARG A 64 5.72 6.73 9.88
CA ARG A 64 6.53 7.24 8.76
C ARG A 64 5.69 7.93 7.67
N ARG A 65 4.38 8.10 7.89
CA ARG A 65 3.43 8.72 6.96
C ARG A 65 3.39 8.01 5.60
N VAL A 66 3.52 6.69 5.65
CA VAL A 66 3.25 5.79 4.54
C VAL A 66 1.83 5.26 4.73
N GLU A 67 0.95 5.59 3.80
CA GLU A 67 -0.48 5.28 3.86
C GLU A 67 -0.87 4.41 2.68
N GLU A 68 -1.61 3.33 2.94
CA GLU A 68 -2.26 2.53 1.90
C GLU A 68 -3.39 3.34 1.25
N ILE A 69 -3.49 3.27 -0.08
CA ILE A 69 -4.55 3.91 -0.86
C ILE A 69 -5.81 3.06 -0.72
N LYS A 70 -6.91 3.68 -0.28
CA LYS A 70 -8.22 3.01 -0.26
C LYS A 70 -8.73 2.88 -1.69
N THR A 71 -9.21 1.70 -2.05
CA THR A 71 -9.55 1.35 -3.44
C THR A 71 -10.98 0.84 -3.54
N VAL A 72 -11.26 -0.39 -3.09
CA VAL A 72 -12.54 -1.08 -3.30
C VAL A 72 -13.71 -0.25 -2.78
N GLY A 73 -14.68 0.04 -3.66
CA GLY A 73 -15.86 0.85 -3.35
C GLY A 73 -15.65 2.36 -3.44
N GLU A 74 -14.41 2.83 -3.64
CA GLU A 74 -14.10 4.25 -3.87
C GLU A 74 -14.22 4.61 -5.36
N ALA A 75 -14.36 5.91 -5.61
CA ALA A 75 -14.28 6.45 -6.96
C ALA A 75 -12.86 6.23 -7.53
N PHE A 76 -12.79 5.83 -8.80
CA PHE A 76 -11.54 5.65 -9.49
C PHE A 76 -10.86 7.01 -9.74
N ASP A 77 -9.60 7.10 -9.32
CA ASP A 77 -8.79 8.30 -9.45
C ASP A 77 -7.46 7.96 -10.13
N HIS A 78 -7.29 8.43 -11.37
CA HIS A 78 -6.08 8.23 -12.18
C HIS A 78 -4.79 8.75 -11.51
N THR A 79 -4.89 9.66 -10.54
CA THR A 79 -3.71 10.18 -9.85
C THR A 79 -3.18 9.22 -8.78
N THR A 80 -4.02 8.31 -8.29
CA THR A 80 -3.73 7.38 -7.19
C THR A 80 -3.84 5.90 -7.62
N MET A 81 -4.48 5.63 -8.76
CA MET A 81 -4.83 4.29 -9.21
C MET A 81 -4.49 4.08 -10.70
N GLU A 82 -4.12 2.84 -11.02
CA GLU A 82 -3.90 2.33 -12.37
C GLU A 82 -4.98 1.25 -12.63
N ALA A 83 -5.91 1.52 -13.56
CA ALA A 83 -6.89 0.54 -13.98
C ALA A 83 -6.22 -0.50 -14.90
N LEU A 84 -6.29 -1.78 -14.54
CA LEU A 84 -5.82 -2.87 -15.38
C LEU A 84 -6.90 -3.37 -16.35
N GLU A 85 -8.16 -3.28 -15.93
CA GLU A 85 -9.34 -3.70 -16.70
C GLU A 85 -10.55 -2.80 -16.36
N GLY A 86 -11.42 -2.57 -17.34
CA GLY A 86 -12.63 -1.75 -17.21
C GLY A 86 -12.42 -0.26 -17.53
N GLU A 87 -13.53 0.49 -17.63
CA GLU A 87 -13.53 1.92 -17.95
C GLU A 87 -14.50 2.75 -17.06
N GLY A 88 -15.11 2.15 -16.04
CA GLY A 88 -16.07 2.84 -15.18
C GLY A 88 -15.43 3.64 -14.05
N GLU A 89 -16.29 4.28 -13.26
CA GLU A 89 -15.89 5.31 -12.30
C GLU A 89 -15.71 4.78 -10.87
N VAL A 90 -16.02 3.51 -10.61
CA VAL A 90 -15.95 2.91 -9.27
C VAL A 90 -15.09 1.65 -9.29
N VAL A 91 -14.19 1.55 -8.31
CA VAL A 91 -13.32 0.38 -8.15
C VAL A 91 -14.13 -0.82 -7.69
N GLU A 92 -14.08 -1.89 -8.48
CA GLU A 92 -14.70 -3.17 -8.17
C GLU A 92 -13.77 -4.04 -7.32
N ARG A 93 -12.49 -4.12 -7.71
CA ARG A 93 -11.52 -5.02 -7.08
C ARG A 93 -10.14 -4.39 -7.06
N GLU A 94 -9.44 -4.57 -5.95
CA GLU A 94 -8.01 -4.31 -5.86
C GLU A 94 -7.20 -5.53 -6.30
N VAL A 95 -6.23 -5.31 -7.19
CA VAL A 95 -5.27 -6.33 -7.64
C VAL A 95 -3.94 -6.18 -6.92
N LYS A 96 -3.50 -4.94 -6.68
CA LYS A 96 -2.31 -4.61 -5.90
C LYS A 96 -2.55 -3.34 -5.11
N ALA A 97 -2.26 -3.36 -3.82
CA ALA A 97 -2.32 -2.18 -2.97
C ALA A 97 -1.40 -1.05 -3.50
N GLY A 98 -1.88 0.18 -3.35
CA GLY A 98 -1.12 1.39 -3.63
C GLY A 98 -0.75 2.13 -2.35
N TYR A 99 0.24 3.02 -2.43
CA TYR A 99 0.77 3.72 -1.27
C TYR A 99 1.10 5.17 -1.54
N LYS A 100 0.89 5.99 -0.51
CA LYS A 100 1.30 7.40 -0.44
C LYS A 100 2.37 7.57 0.63
N LEU A 101 3.39 8.38 0.36
CA LEU A 101 4.35 8.87 1.33
C LEU A 101 4.16 10.37 1.50
N ASN A 102 3.86 10.83 2.72
CA ASN A 102 3.57 12.24 3.00
C ASN A 102 2.50 12.82 2.05
N GLY A 103 1.45 12.05 1.77
CA GLY A 103 0.36 12.43 0.87
C GLY A 103 0.68 12.40 -0.62
N LYS A 104 1.92 12.08 -1.03
CA LYS A 104 2.29 11.90 -2.44
C LYS A 104 2.30 10.43 -2.80
N VAL A 105 1.68 10.07 -3.92
CA VAL A 105 1.68 8.69 -4.42
C VAL A 105 3.11 8.26 -4.74
N ILE A 106 3.52 7.13 -4.16
CA ILE A 106 4.83 6.48 -4.43
C ILE A 106 4.67 5.18 -5.20
N SER A 107 3.51 4.52 -5.07
CA SER A 107 3.10 3.40 -5.89
C SER A 107 1.60 3.51 -6.11
N PRO A 108 1.10 3.63 -7.36
CA PRO A 108 -0.33 3.61 -7.60
C PRO A 108 -0.91 2.24 -7.23
N ALA A 109 -2.17 2.23 -6.80
CA ALA A 109 -2.89 0.97 -6.62
C ALA A 109 -3.26 0.40 -7.99
N LYS A 110 -3.14 -0.91 -8.19
CA LYS A 110 -3.62 -1.56 -9.42
C LYS A 110 -5.00 -2.12 -9.15
N VAL A 111 -5.98 -1.69 -9.94
CA VAL A 111 -7.40 -1.97 -9.69
C VAL A 111 -8.11 -2.45 -10.94
N ILE A 112 -9.27 -3.07 -10.75
CA ILE A 112 -10.27 -3.32 -11.78
C ILE A 112 -11.48 -2.45 -11.45
N VAL A 113 -11.98 -1.73 -12.46
CA VAL A 113 -13.16 -0.88 -12.34
C VAL A 113 -14.35 -1.52 -13.04
N LYS A 114 -15.58 -1.23 -12.59
CA LYS A 114 -16.80 -1.72 -13.26
C LYS A 114 -16.88 -1.16 -14.68
N LYS A 115 -17.62 -1.82 -15.58
CA LYS A 115 -18.06 -1.18 -16.82
C LYS A 115 -19.14 -0.14 -16.55
#